data_AF-A0A1J5LTY6-F1
#
_entry.id   AF-A0A1J5LTY6-F1
#
_cell.length_a   1.000
_cell.length_b   1.000
_cell.length_c   1.000
_cell.angle_alpha   90.00
_cell.angle_beta   90.00
_cell.angle_gamma   90.00
#
_symmetry.space_group_name_H-M   'P 1'
#
loop_
_entity.id
_entity.type
_entity.pdbx_description
1 polymer ?
#
loop_
_entity_poly.entity_id
_entity_poly.type
_entity_poly.pdbx_seq_one_letter_code
_entity_poly.pdbx_strand_id
1 'polypeptide(L)'
;MRMVLDGEGQHGSRWQSITSLAAKIGCAANTLNDWVKKAEVDSGRRAGIPSDMAEKMKALERESRELRQANEIRRKASAYFAMAEFDRRSKRWWISLKRIVMRTGSSRSARCC
;
A
#
# COMPACT_ATOMS: atom_id res chain seq x y z
N MET A 1 24.33 23.07 7.76
CA MET A 1 24.69 22.97 6.32
C MET A 1 24.60 24.28 5.55
N ARG A 2 23.73 25.22 5.93
CA ARG A 2 23.64 26.55 5.28
C ARG A 2 25.00 27.29 5.22
N MET A 3 25.80 27.16 6.27
CA MET A 3 27.15 27.74 6.39
C MET A 3 28.18 27.30 5.32
N VAL A 4 28.06 26.11 4.72
CA VAL A 4 28.94 25.70 3.60
C VAL A 4 28.53 26.41 2.31
N LEU A 5 27.22 26.58 2.10
CA LEU A 5 26.66 27.29 0.94
C LEU A 5 26.91 28.80 1.04
N ASP A 6 26.84 29.37 2.24
CA ASP A 6 27.15 30.78 2.50
C ASP A 6 28.66 31.09 2.37
N GLY A 7 29.52 30.08 2.55
CA GLY A 7 30.99 30.20 2.44
C GLY A 7 31.56 29.96 1.04
N GLU A 8 30.76 29.60 0.04
CA GLU A 8 31.26 29.41 -1.34
C GLU A 8 31.78 30.71 -1.97
N GLY A 9 31.32 31.88 -1.50
CA GLY A 9 31.82 33.18 -1.96
C GLY A 9 33.12 33.65 -1.30
N GLN A 10 33.55 33.04 -0.18
CA GLN A 10 34.72 33.46 0.60
C GLN A 10 35.98 32.62 0.31
N HIS A 11 35.84 31.48 -0.36
CA HIS A 11 36.95 30.59 -0.70
C HIS A 11 36.98 30.34 -2.22
N GLY A 12 38.17 30.20 -2.79
CA GLY A 12 38.36 30.10 -4.24
C GLY A 12 37.77 28.84 -4.89
N SER A 13 37.33 27.86 -4.09
CA SER A 13 36.59 26.69 -4.57
C SER A 13 35.71 26.11 -3.47
N ARG A 14 34.60 25.48 -3.87
CA ARG A 14 33.71 24.71 -2.98
C ARG A 14 34.47 23.69 -2.12
N TRP A 15 35.48 23.02 -2.69
CA TRP A 15 36.29 22.04 -1.96
C TRP A 15 37.15 22.69 -0.86
N GLN A 16 37.66 23.90 -1.09
CA GLN A 16 38.37 24.67 -0.05
C GLN A 16 37.41 25.11 1.07
N SER A 17 36.18 25.53 0.76
CA SER A 17 35.17 25.83 1.77
C SER A 17 34.86 24.60 2.63
N ILE A 18 34.63 23.45 1.98
CA ILE A 18 34.36 22.17 2.65
C ILE A 18 35.53 21.76 3.53
N THR A 19 36.77 21.83 3.04
CA THR A 19 37.96 21.43 3.80
C THR A 19 38.17 22.33 5.02
N SER A 20 38.00 23.64 4.84
CA SER A 20 38.15 24.63 5.92
C SER A 20 37.07 24.47 6.99
N LEU A 21 35.82 24.23 6.60
CA LEU A 21 34.71 23.98 7.53
C LEU A 21 34.85 22.62 8.21
N ALA A 22 35.28 21.58 7.49
CA ALA A 22 35.53 20.26 8.05
C ALA A 22 36.62 20.31 9.13
N ALA A 23 37.69 21.07 8.90
CA ALA A 23 38.74 21.31 9.89
C ALA A 23 38.23 22.08 11.12
N LYS A 24 37.35 23.08 10.94
CA LYS A 24 36.73 23.83 12.04
C LYS A 24 35.75 23.01 12.87
N ILE A 25 35.04 22.07 12.24
CA ILE A 25 34.02 21.22 12.88
C ILE A 25 34.64 19.93 13.44
N GLY A 26 35.83 19.55 12.99
CA GLY A 26 36.50 18.32 13.41
C GLY A 26 35.94 17.06 12.72
N CYS A 27 35.50 17.18 11.46
CA CYS A 27 35.00 16.05 10.68
C CYS A 27 35.85 15.81 9.41
N ALA A 28 35.73 14.63 8.81
CA ALA A 28 36.38 14.37 7.53
C ALA A 28 35.70 15.18 6.40
N ALA A 29 36.51 15.82 5.54
CA ALA A 29 36.03 16.64 4.43
C ALA A 29 35.12 15.84 3.47
N ASN A 30 35.41 14.55 3.26
CA ASN A 30 34.57 13.65 2.46
C ASN A 30 33.17 13.48 3.06
N THR A 31 33.06 13.28 4.38
CA THR A 31 31.78 13.14 5.07
C THR A 31 30.95 14.41 4.97
N LEU A 32 31.59 15.57 5.13
CA LEU A 32 30.91 16.86 4.98
C LEU A 32 30.42 17.06 3.54
N ASN A 33 31.23 16.70 2.54
CA ASN A 33 30.85 16.78 1.13
C ASN A 33 29.61 15.92 0.83
N ASP A 34 29.54 14.69 1.37
CA ASP A 34 28.40 13.81 1.15
C ASP A 34 27.12 14.32 1.81
N TRP A 35 27.22 14.94 2.98
CA TRP A 35 26.09 15.60 3.60
C TRP A 35 25.62 16.83 2.82
N VAL A 36 26.53 17.60 2.23
CA VAL A 36 26.15 18.73 1.34
C VAL A 36 25.43 18.22 0.10
N LYS A 37 25.91 17.15 -0.54
CA LYS A 37 25.22 16.53 -1.69
C LYS A 37 23.82 16.05 -1.33
N LYS A 38 23.66 15.40 -0.17
CA LYS A 38 22.34 14.99 0.34
C LYS A 38 21.42 16.20 0.55
N ALA A 39 21.92 17.26 1.19
CA ALA A 39 21.17 18.49 1.39
C ALA A 39 20.78 19.19 0.08
N GLU A 40 21.60 19.09 -0.98
CA GLU A 40 21.25 19.59 -2.32
C GLU A 40 20.14 18.78 -3.00
N VAL A 41 20.13 17.46 -2.81
CA VAL A 41 19.07 16.58 -3.30
C VAL A 41 17.78 16.85 -2.53
N ASP A 42 17.84 16.96 -1.21
CA ASP A 42 16.68 17.26 -0.36
C ASP A 42 16.12 18.67 -0.64
N SER A 43 16.98 19.64 -1.01
CA SER A 43 16.54 20.98 -1.43
C SER A 43 16.13 21.09 -2.90
N GLY A 44 16.15 19.99 -3.67
CA GLY A 44 15.78 19.96 -5.09
C GLY A 44 16.76 20.68 -6.02
N ARG A 45 17.97 21.05 -5.56
CA ARG A 45 19.01 21.67 -6.40
C ARG A 45 19.75 20.65 -7.25
N ARG A 46 19.68 19.38 -6.87
CA ARG A 46 20.31 18.26 -7.56
C ARG A 46 19.28 17.17 -7.80
N ALA A 47 19.33 16.55 -8.99
CA ALA A 47 18.48 15.41 -9.30
C ALA A 47 18.77 14.23 -8.36
N GLY A 48 17.73 13.71 -7.72
CA GLY A 48 17.77 12.58 -6.79
C GLY A 48 16.43 12.43 -6.08
N ILE A 49 16.21 11.30 -5.41
CA ILE A 49 15.02 11.09 -4.57
C ILE A 49 15.34 11.68 -3.19
N PRO A 50 14.60 12.70 -2.72
CA PRO A 50 14.76 13.23 -1.37
C PRO A 50 14.56 12.13 -0.33
N SER A 51 15.28 12.19 0.79
CA SER A 51 15.16 11.15 1.83
C SER A 51 13.73 11.01 2.35
N ASP A 52 13.03 12.14 2.53
CA ASP A 52 11.63 12.20 2.94
C ASP A 52 10.69 11.51 1.93
N MET A 53 10.95 11.66 0.63
CA MET A 53 10.16 10.99 -0.42
C MET A 53 10.38 9.48 -0.41
N ALA A 54 11.59 9.01 -0.15
CA ALA A 54 11.89 7.58 -0.03
C ALA A 54 11.21 6.94 1.19
N GLU A 55 11.15 7.66 2.32
CA GLU A 55 10.43 7.21 3.52
C GLU A 55 8.92 7.15 3.30
N LYS A 56 8.34 8.19 2.69
CA LYS A 56 6.93 8.23 2.30
C LYS A 56 6.58 7.10 1.33
N MET A 57 7.44 6.82 0.35
CA MET A 57 7.23 5.72 -0.60
C MET A 57 7.16 4.38 0.12
N LYS A 58 8.05 4.12 1.08
CA LYS A 58 8.01 2.89 1.89
C LYS A 58 6.76 2.80 2.76
N ALA A 59 6.30 3.91 3.34
CA ALA A 59 5.06 3.94 4.12
C ALA A 59 3.85 3.60 3.24
N LEU A 60 3.74 4.26 2.09
CA LEU A 60 2.67 4.01 1.11
C LEU A 60 2.67 2.57 0.57
N GLU A 61 3.85 1.98 0.37
CA GLU A 61 3.94 0.58 -0.05
C GLU A 61 3.40 -0.38 1.02
N ARG A 62 3.62 -0.10 2.31
CA ARG A 62 3.05 -0.91 3.41
C ARG A 62 1.53 -0.79 3.44
N GLU A 63 1.02 0.44 3.41
CA GLU A 63 -0.43 0.70 3.37
C GLU A 63 -1.08 0.04 2.15
N SER A 64 -0.44 0.11 0.98
CA SER A 64 -0.96 -0.54 -0.24
C SER A 64 -1.05 -2.06 -0.09
N ARG A 65 -0.09 -2.70 0.59
CA ARG A 65 -0.13 -4.15 0.85
C ARG A 65 -1.28 -4.52 1.78
N GLU A 66 -1.45 -3.77 2.87
CA GLU A 66 -2.54 -3.98 3.83
C GLU A 66 -3.91 -3.80 3.16
N LEU A 67 -4.08 -2.74 2.37
CA LEU A 67 -5.32 -2.47 1.64
C LEU A 67 -5.64 -3.56 0.61
N ARG A 68 -4.62 -4.14 -0.05
CA ARG A 68 -4.82 -5.26 -0.98
C ARG A 68 -5.28 -6.51 -0.23
N GLN A 69 -4.66 -6.81 0.91
CA GLN A 69 -5.05 -7.95 1.74
C GLN A 69 -6.48 -7.78 2.28
N ALA A 70 -6.83 -6.60 2.78
CA ALA A 70 -8.17 -6.30 3.25
C ALA A 70 -9.21 -6.43 2.13
N ASN A 71 -8.89 -5.94 0.93
CA ASN A 71 -9.77 -6.10 -0.24
C ASN A 71 -9.96 -7.57 -0.63
N GLU A 72 -8.92 -8.39 -0.52
CA GLU A 72 -9.02 -9.82 -0.80
C GLU A 72 -9.96 -10.52 0.19
N ILE A 73 -9.83 -10.22 1.49
CA ILE A 73 -10.72 -10.72 2.54
C ILE A 73 -12.16 -10.29 2.23
N ARG A 74 -12.38 -9.02 1.90
CA ARG A 74 -13.71 -8.49 1.59
C ARG A 74 -14.33 -9.20 0.39
N ARG A 75 -13.56 -9.42 -0.68
CA ARG A 75 -14.02 -10.17 -1.86
C ARG A 75 -14.38 -11.61 -1.53
N LYS A 76 -13.55 -12.30 -0.75
CA LYS A 76 -13.83 -13.68 -0.29
C LYS A 76 -15.10 -13.74 0.55
N ALA A 77 -15.26 -12.80 1.49
CA ALA A 77 -16.45 -12.70 2.31
C ALA A 77 -17.71 -12.46 1.45
N SER A 78 -17.67 -11.51 0.51
CA SER A 78 -18.78 -11.26 -0.42
C SER A 78 -19.16 -12.49 -1.23
N ALA A 79 -18.18 -13.24 -1.75
CA ALA A 79 -18.43 -14.47 -2.49
C ALA A 79 -19.09 -15.54 -1.61
N TYR A 80 -18.61 -15.71 -0.38
CA TYR A 80 -19.18 -16.63 0.59
C TYR A 80 -20.65 -16.29 0.92
N PHE A 81 -20.94 -15.02 1.18
CA PHE A 81 -22.30 -14.57 1.46
C PHE A 81 -23.24 -14.78 0.28
N ALA A 82 -22.81 -14.46 -0.95
CA ALA A 82 -23.60 -14.69 -2.15
C ALA A 82 -23.92 -16.18 -2.35
N MET A 83 -22.95 -17.07 -2.11
CA MET A 83 -23.18 -18.53 -2.20
C MET A 83 -24.17 -19.02 -1.14
N ALA A 84 -24.05 -18.54 0.10
CA ALA A 84 -24.96 -18.91 1.18
C ALA A 84 -26.40 -18.44 0.91
N GLU A 85 -26.58 -17.25 0.33
CA GLU A 85 -27.90 -16.78 -0.10
C GLU A 85 -28.50 -17.65 -1.21
N PHE A 86 -27.68 -18.04 -2.19
CA PHE A 86 -28.12 -18.93 -3.27
C PHE A 86 -28.58 -20.30 -2.74
N ASP A 87 -27.82 -20.92 -1.84
CA ASP A 87 -28.19 -22.20 -1.22
C ASP A 87 -29.50 -22.11 -0.42
N ARG A 88 -29.66 -21.07 0.41
CA ARG A 88 -30.91 -20.85 1.16
C ARG A 88 -32.12 -20.68 0.23
N ARG A 89 -31.95 -19.92 -0.86
CA ARG A 89 -33.02 -19.71 -1.85
C ARG A 89 -33.37 -21.02 -2.55
N SER A 90 -32.38 -21.81 -2.95
CA SER A 90 -32.57 -23.12 -3.58
C SER A 90 -33.33 -24.08 -2.67
N LYS A 91 -32.92 -24.20 -1.40
CA LYS A 91 -33.60 -25.03 -0.38
C LYS A 91 -35.04 -24.60 -0.15
N ARG A 92 -35.29 -23.28 -0.04
CA ARG A 92 -36.66 -22.75 0.13
C ARG A 92 -37.55 -23.10 -1.07
N TRP A 93 -37.00 -22.98 -2.28
CA TRP A 93 -37.69 -23.37 -3.52
C TRP A 93 -38.02 -24.86 -3.53
N TRP A 94 -37.04 -25.70 -3.18
CA TRP A 94 -37.21 -27.17 -3.08
C TRP A 94 -38.26 -27.59 -2.04
N ILE A 95 -38.24 -26.99 -0.86
CA ILE A 95 -39.23 -27.26 0.19
C ILE A 95 -40.63 -26.85 -0.28
N SER A 96 -40.74 -25.68 -0.93
CA SER A 96 -42.02 -25.22 -1.51
C SER A 96 -42.53 -26.18 -2.57
N LEU A 97 -41.65 -26.64 -3.48
CA LEU A 97 -42.00 -27.60 -4.53
C LEU A 97 -42.45 -28.94 -3.94
N LYS A 98 -41.73 -29.48 -2.97
CA LYS A 98 -42.13 -30.70 -2.23
C LYS A 98 -43.49 -30.55 -1.58
N ARG A 99 -43.78 -29.40 -0.98
CA ARG A 99 -45.09 -29.11 -0.37
C ARG A 99 -46.21 -29.06 -1.41
N ILE A 100 -45.96 -28.47 -2.58
CA ILE A 100 -46.90 -28.46 -3.70
C ILE A 100 -47.18 -29.89 -4.17
N VAL A 101 -46.14 -30.68 -4.44
CA VAL A 101 -46.25 -32.07 -4.90
C VAL A 101 -47.00 -32.96 -3.89
N MET A 102 -46.72 -32.81 -2.59
CA MET A 102 -47.44 -33.52 -1.52
C MET A 102 -48.91 -33.08 -1.40
N ARG A 103 -49.23 -31.80 -1.61
CA ARG A 103 -50.62 -31.29 -1.63
C ARG A 103 -51.39 -31.74 -2.85
N THR A 104 -50.74 -31.83 -4.00
CA THR A 104 -51.32 -32.39 -5.23
C THR A 104 -51.29 -33.92 -5.23
N GLY A 105 -51.16 -34.54 -4.04
CA GLY A 105 -51.06 -35.97 -3.83
C GLY A 105 -51.89 -36.73 -4.84
N SER A 106 -51.16 -37.39 -5.73
CA SER A 106 -51.61 -38.40 -6.67
C SER A 106 -52.78 -39.20 -6.08
N SER A 107 -54.01 -38.87 -6.51
CA SER A 107 -55.12 -39.83 -6.54
C SER A 107 -54.80 -40.89 -7.60
N ARG A 108 -53.82 -41.74 -7.32
CA ARG A 108 -53.75 -43.09 -7.88
C ARG A 108 -54.09 -44.04 -6.75
N SER A 109 -55.35 -43.98 -6.31
CA SER A 109 -55.97 -45.11 -5.63
C SER A 109 -56.45 -46.09 -6.71
N ALA A 110 -56.26 -47.36 -6.40
CA ALA A 110 -56.43 -48.50 -7.27
C ALA A 110 -57.83 -48.57 -7.89
N ARG A 111 -57.86 -48.82 -9.20
CA ARG A 111 -58.88 -49.65 -9.82
C ARG A 111 -58.22 -50.43 -10.95
N CYS A 112 -57.79 -51.65 -10.64
CA CYS A 112 -57.72 -52.71 -11.63
C CYS A 112 -59.16 -52.92 -12.16
N CYS A 113 -59.34 -52.65 -13.44
CA CYS A 113 -60.13 -53.40 -14.43
C CYS A 113 -59.66 -52.91 -15.81
#